data_AF-A0A7Z8VIC2-F1
#
_entry.id   AF-A0A7Z8VIC2-F1
#
_cell.length_a   1.000
_cell.length_b   1.000
_cell.length_c   1.000
_cell.angle_alpha   90.00
_cell.angle_beta   90.00
_cell.angle_gamma   90.00
#
_symmetry.space_group_name_H-M   'P 1'
#
loop_
_entity.id
_entity.type
_entity.pdbx_description
1 polymer ?
#
loop_
_entity_poly.entity_id
_entity_poly.type
_entity_poly.pdbx_seq_one_letter_code
_entity_poly.pdbx_strand_id
1 'polypeptide(L)'
;MTSNLWRCLDTLFGFEIKNKRFYTFMASPALPWAGLWQTIWGLIPSPETDGRILVGLDDSIITKVGKKIFGCEAIFDHAAKSNQSKYPWAQNIVSVGLLKQVKGRWACLFLDFRFYLPLKTIQGKKETATIRGEVVPFQTKMAQAAQMLIEIPEHFPPSPYWQLLIAGLAIMAYGSLLTKLSGTGLIFSLG
;
A
#
# COMPACT_ATOMS: atom_id res chain seq x y z
N MET A 1 14.11 13.40 23.35
CA MET A 1 14.33 13.23 21.89
C MET A 1 12.98 13.43 21.20
N THR A 2 12.81 14.48 20.41
CA THR A 2 11.54 14.82 19.76
C THR A 2 11.46 14.18 18.37
N SER A 3 10.32 13.60 18.03
CA SER A 3 10.09 13.04 16.68
C SER A 3 10.18 14.15 15.64
N ASN A 4 10.92 13.91 14.54
CA ASN A 4 10.92 14.82 13.40
C ASN A 4 9.51 15.05 12.86
N LEU A 5 8.65 14.03 12.89
CA LEU A 5 7.25 14.14 12.47
C LEU A 5 6.49 15.19 13.30
N TRP A 6 6.65 15.17 14.62
CA TRP A 6 6.01 16.15 15.50
C TRP A 6 6.44 17.59 15.20
N ARG A 7 7.74 17.80 14.95
CA ARG A 7 8.28 19.12 14.58
C ARG A 7 7.79 19.57 13.20
N CYS A 8 7.73 18.65 12.23
CA CYS A 8 7.26 18.96 10.88
C CYS A 8 5.79 19.40 10.85
N LEU A 9 4.93 18.91 11.77
CA LEU A 9 3.54 19.34 11.86
C LEU A 9 3.41 20.85 12.10
N ASP A 10 4.25 21.39 12.97
CA ASP A 10 4.30 22.82 13.23
C ASP A 10 5.01 23.58 12.10
N THR A 11 6.23 23.16 11.74
CA THR A 11 7.06 23.90 10.76
C THR A 11 6.47 23.94 9.35
N LEU A 12 5.84 22.86 8.88
CA LEU A 12 5.33 22.77 7.51
C LEU A 12 3.85 23.13 7.39
N PHE A 13 3.07 22.89 8.44
CA PHE A 13 1.60 23.01 8.40
C PHE A 13 1.03 23.97 9.44
N GLY A 14 1.85 24.54 10.33
CA GLY A 14 1.41 25.46 11.38
C GLY A 14 0.59 24.81 12.49
N PHE A 15 0.64 23.47 12.63
CA PHE A 15 -0.11 22.76 13.65
C PHE A 15 0.70 22.63 14.95
N GLU A 16 0.48 23.56 15.87
CA GLU A 16 1.08 23.49 17.20
C GLU A 16 0.35 22.45 18.07
N ILE A 17 1.02 21.32 18.32
CA ILE A 17 0.48 20.23 19.17
C ILE A 17 1.41 20.03 20.36
N LYS A 18 0.85 19.98 21.58
CA LYS A 18 1.64 19.65 22.78
C LYS A 18 2.27 18.26 22.65
N ASN A 19 3.56 18.16 22.94
CA ASN A 19 4.34 16.92 22.84
C ASN A 19 3.66 15.71 23.51
N LYS A 20 3.14 15.89 24.75
CA LYS A 20 2.40 14.85 25.46
C LYS A 20 1.19 14.33 24.67
N ARG A 21 0.40 15.23 24.06
CA ARG A 21 -0.78 14.84 23.27
C ARG A 21 -0.39 14.06 22.03
N PHE A 22 0.65 14.49 21.33
CA PHE A 22 1.18 13.81 20.15
C PHE A 22 1.57 12.36 20.48
N TYR A 23 2.37 12.14 21.52
CA TYR A 23 2.81 10.79 21.87
C TYR A 23 1.70 9.93 22.49
N THR A 24 0.79 10.51 23.26
CA THR A 24 -0.40 9.78 23.73
C THR A 24 -1.26 9.31 22.56
N PHE A 25 -1.43 10.15 21.53
CA PHE A 25 -2.13 9.74 20.30
C PHE A 25 -1.38 8.61 19.60
N MET A 26 -0.08 8.78 19.30
CA MET A 26 0.72 7.78 18.57
C MET A 26 0.83 6.42 19.29
N ALA A 27 0.80 6.41 20.63
CA ALA A 27 0.87 5.19 21.43
C ALA A 27 -0.50 4.57 21.71
N SER A 28 -1.60 5.18 21.25
CA SER A 28 -2.94 4.72 21.58
C SER A 28 -3.23 3.36 20.92
N PRO A 29 -3.57 2.33 21.70
CA PRO A 29 -3.94 1.01 21.17
C PRO A 29 -5.36 0.99 20.56
N ALA A 30 -6.11 2.08 20.73
CA ALA A 30 -7.51 2.20 20.30
C ALA A 30 -7.66 2.83 18.91
N LEU A 31 -6.56 3.19 18.23
CA LEU A 31 -6.64 3.79 16.91
C LEU A 31 -7.10 2.77 15.86
N PRO A 32 -8.20 3.03 15.13
CA PRO A 32 -8.68 2.15 14.08
C PRO A 32 -7.87 2.39 12.80
N TRP A 33 -6.62 1.91 12.78
CA TRP A 33 -5.66 2.20 11.71
C TRP A 33 -6.18 1.91 10.30
N ALA A 34 -6.90 0.80 10.11
CA ALA A 34 -7.48 0.44 8.81
C ALA A 34 -8.50 1.49 8.32
N GLY A 35 -9.47 1.85 9.16
CA GLY A 35 -10.47 2.87 8.82
C GLY A 35 -9.87 4.27 8.66
N LEU A 36 -8.82 4.59 9.43
CA LEU A 36 -8.08 5.84 9.26
C LEU A 36 -7.42 5.91 7.88
N TRP A 37 -6.76 4.83 7.42
CA TRP A 37 -6.15 4.78 6.10
C TRP A 37 -7.18 4.91 4.98
N GLN A 38 -8.29 4.17 5.06
CA GLN A 38 -9.39 4.30 4.09
C GLN A 38 -9.96 5.73 4.05
N THR A 39 -10.11 6.38 5.21
CA THR A 39 -10.55 7.78 5.26
C THR A 39 -9.56 8.70 4.55
N ILE A 40 -8.26 8.52 4.81
CA ILE A 40 -7.19 9.31 4.15
C ILE A 40 -7.19 9.09 2.64
N TRP A 41 -7.37 7.85 2.17
CA TRP A 41 -7.47 7.55 0.74
C TRP A 41 -8.63 8.29 0.09
N GLY A 42 -9.78 8.37 0.77
CA GLY A 42 -10.96 9.11 0.30
C GLY A 42 -10.75 10.63 0.18
N LEU A 43 -9.70 11.18 0.82
CA LEU A 43 -9.34 12.59 0.70
C LEU A 43 -8.46 12.88 -0.54
N ILE A 44 -8.02 11.87 -1.28
CA ILE A 44 -7.18 12.07 -2.48
C ILE A 44 -8.08 12.50 -3.65
N PRO A 45 -7.96 13.76 -4.14
CA PRO A 45 -8.76 14.20 -5.27
C PRO A 45 -8.23 13.60 -6.57
N SER A 46 -9.14 13.11 -7.42
CA SER A 46 -8.84 12.61 -8.77
C SER A 46 -7.62 11.66 -8.79
N PRO A 47 -7.74 10.45 -8.19
CA PRO A 47 -6.61 9.53 -8.01
C PRO A 47 -6.02 9.02 -9.35
N GLU A 48 -6.77 9.13 -10.44
CA GLU A 48 -6.37 8.66 -11.76
C GLU A 48 -5.31 9.55 -12.43
N THR A 49 -4.34 8.94 -13.10
CA THR A 49 -3.47 9.60 -14.10
C THR A 49 -3.86 9.03 -15.47
N ASP A 50 -4.23 9.91 -16.41
CA ASP A 50 -4.69 9.52 -17.75
C ASP A 50 -5.81 8.45 -17.75
N GLY A 51 -6.78 8.60 -16.84
CA GLY A 51 -7.92 7.68 -16.70
C GLY A 51 -7.59 6.34 -16.05
N ARG A 52 -6.40 6.18 -15.46
CA ARG A 52 -5.91 4.95 -14.85
C ARG A 52 -5.46 5.16 -13.42
N ILE A 53 -5.75 4.19 -12.56
CA ILE A 53 -5.11 4.07 -11.25
C ILE A 53 -3.74 3.44 -11.46
N LEU A 54 -2.68 4.20 -11.23
CA LEU A 54 -1.30 3.72 -11.31
C LEU A 54 -0.77 3.57 -9.89
N VAL A 55 -0.16 2.42 -9.57
CA VAL A 55 0.36 2.14 -8.24
C VAL A 55 1.81 1.69 -8.33
N GLY A 56 2.62 2.16 -7.39
CA GLY A 56 3.97 1.67 -7.14
C GLY A 56 3.91 0.70 -5.98
N LEU A 57 4.48 -0.49 -6.17
CA LEU A 57 4.61 -1.50 -5.15
C LEU A 57 6.09 -1.79 -4.98
N ASP A 58 6.59 -1.66 -3.76
CA ASP A 58 8.00 -1.90 -3.46
C ASP A 58 8.16 -2.44 -2.05
N ASP A 59 9.24 -3.19 -1.82
CA ASP A 59 9.65 -3.59 -0.48
C ASP A 59 10.88 -2.82 -0.02
N SER A 60 10.92 -2.51 1.28
CA SER A 60 11.95 -1.65 1.84
C SER A 60 12.41 -2.13 3.21
N ILE A 61 13.69 -1.94 3.49
CA ILE A 61 14.32 -2.24 4.77
C ILE A 61 14.48 -0.93 5.54
N ILE A 62 13.82 -0.82 6.70
CA ILE A 62 13.90 0.35 7.57
C ILE A 62 14.71 -0.01 8.80
N THR A 63 15.97 0.44 8.85
CA THR A 63 16.85 0.23 10.01
C THR A 63 16.29 0.89 11.26
N LYS A 64 16.42 0.20 12.39
CA LYS A 64 15.95 0.68 13.69
C LYS A 64 17.03 0.54 14.74
N VAL A 65 16.95 1.36 15.78
CA VAL A 65 17.79 1.28 16.97
C VAL A 65 16.88 0.95 18.16
N GLY A 66 17.13 -0.19 18.80
CA GLY A 66 16.32 -0.70 19.92
C GLY A 66 15.93 -2.17 19.72
N LYS A 67 15.93 -2.97 20.80
CA LYS A 67 15.78 -4.44 20.73
C LYS A 67 14.33 -4.93 20.64
N LYS A 68 13.38 -4.16 21.18
CA LYS A 68 11.97 -4.56 21.35
C LYS A 68 11.05 -3.77 20.41
N ILE A 69 11.31 -3.87 19.11
CA ILE A 69 10.53 -3.17 18.08
C ILE A 69 9.81 -4.22 17.24
N PHE A 70 8.48 -4.14 17.18
CA PHE A 70 7.67 -5.02 16.35
C PHE A 70 8.12 -4.99 14.89
N GLY A 71 8.07 -6.14 14.21
CA GLY A 71 8.50 -6.27 12.81
C GLY A 71 10.02 -6.30 12.62
N CYS A 72 10.83 -6.10 13.67
CA CYS A 72 12.28 -6.08 13.52
C CYS A 72 12.93 -7.47 13.60
N GLU A 73 13.93 -7.67 12.75
CA GLU A 73 14.79 -8.85 12.70
C GLU A 73 16.15 -8.46 12.09
N ALA A 74 17.17 -9.30 12.24
CA ALA A 74 18.37 -9.22 11.41
C ALA A 74 18.04 -9.69 9.98
N ILE A 75 17.92 -8.74 9.05
CA ILE A 75 17.50 -9.00 7.65
C ILE A 75 18.70 -8.86 6.74
N PHE A 76 18.84 -9.76 5.77
CA PHE A 76 19.87 -9.61 4.75
C PHE A 76 19.52 -8.48 3.77
N ASP A 77 20.42 -7.52 3.62
CA ASP A 77 20.28 -6.41 2.68
C ASP A 77 21.16 -6.66 1.45
N HIS A 78 20.51 -6.99 0.33
CA HIS A 78 21.17 -7.20 -0.97
C HIS A 78 21.77 -5.90 -1.54
N ALA A 79 21.28 -4.74 -1.11
CA ALA A 79 21.75 -3.43 -1.54
C ALA A 79 22.82 -2.84 -0.61
N ALA A 80 23.23 -3.57 0.44
CA ALA A 80 24.23 -3.10 1.39
C ALA A 80 25.57 -2.81 0.69
N LYS A 81 26.04 -1.58 0.84
CA LYS A 81 27.36 -1.15 0.36
C LYS A 81 28.46 -1.74 1.24
N SER A 82 29.72 -1.68 0.77
CA SER A 82 30.89 -2.20 1.49
C SER A 82 31.08 -1.61 2.90
N ASN A 83 30.61 -0.38 3.14
CA ASN A 83 30.67 0.30 4.42
C ASN A 83 29.40 0.15 5.28
N GLN A 84 28.48 -0.75 4.92
CA GLN A 84 27.23 -0.99 5.62
C GLN A 84 27.16 -2.45 6.11
N SER A 85 26.38 -2.69 7.16
CA SER A 85 26.09 -4.06 7.59
C SER A 85 25.23 -4.75 6.54
N LYS A 86 25.60 -5.98 6.16
CA LYS A 86 24.74 -6.85 5.33
C LYS A 86 23.53 -7.40 6.08
N TYR A 87 23.56 -7.35 7.42
CA TYR A 87 22.48 -7.82 8.28
C TYR A 87 22.06 -6.73 9.26
N PRO A 88 21.46 -5.61 8.80
CA PRO A 88 20.93 -4.59 9.69
C PRO A 88 19.80 -5.14 10.56
N TRP A 89 19.70 -4.61 11.77
CA TRP A 89 18.49 -4.72 12.58
C TRP A 89 17.43 -3.75 12.03
N ALA A 90 16.38 -4.29 11.43
CA ALA A 90 15.46 -3.49 10.63
C ALA A 90 14.06 -4.12 10.55
N GLN A 91 13.09 -3.31 10.14
CA GLN A 91 11.78 -3.78 9.66
C GLN A 91 11.88 -4.00 8.15
N ASN A 92 11.36 -5.12 7.64
CA ASN A 92 11.08 -5.25 6.21
C ASN A 92 9.60 -4.93 6.00
N ILE A 93 9.30 -3.98 5.13
CA ILE A 93 7.92 -3.62 4.79
C ILE A 93 7.70 -3.83 3.30
N VAL A 94 6.51 -4.30 2.94
CA VAL A 94 5.98 -4.17 1.59
C VAL A 94 5.06 -2.97 1.62
N SER A 95 5.22 -2.03 0.69
CA SER A 95 4.46 -0.79 0.63
C SER A 95 3.85 -0.57 -0.74
N VAL A 96 2.68 0.04 -0.76
CA VAL A 96 1.99 0.45 -1.98
C VAL A 96 1.68 1.94 -1.92
N GLY A 97 1.88 2.63 -3.03
CA GLY A 97 1.56 4.04 -3.18
C GLY A 97 0.91 4.34 -4.51
N LEU A 98 0.05 5.36 -4.54
CA LEU A 98 -0.57 5.89 -5.74
C LEU A 98 0.45 6.74 -6.51
N LEU A 99 0.68 6.41 -7.78
CA LEU A 99 1.51 7.19 -8.68
C LEU A 99 0.65 8.24 -9.37
N LYS A 100 0.94 9.51 -9.08
CA LYS A 100 0.21 10.65 -9.61
C LYS A 100 1.17 11.63 -10.28
N GLN A 101 0.81 12.11 -11.47
CA GLN A 101 1.47 13.28 -12.03
C GLN A 101 0.92 14.56 -11.41
N VAL A 102 1.81 15.35 -10.81
CA VAL A 102 1.52 16.67 -10.26
C VAL A 102 2.44 17.69 -10.94
N LYS A 103 1.85 18.59 -11.73
CA LYS A 103 2.59 19.65 -12.47
C LYS A 103 3.76 19.08 -13.30
N GLY A 104 3.52 17.98 -14.01
CA GLY A 104 4.51 17.32 -14.88
C GLY A 104 5.58 16.50 -14.15
N ARG A 105 5.45 16.29 -12.83
CA ARG A 105 6.36 15.44 -12.04
C ARG A 105 5.62 14.26 -11.45
N TRP A 106 6.29 13.12 -11.37
CA TRP A 106 5.76 11.96 -10.66
C TRP A 106 5.85 12.15 -9.15
N ALA A 107 4.72 11.96 -8.48
CA ALA A 107 4.63 11.85 -7.04
C ALA A 107 4.09 10.46 -6.67
N CYS A 108 4.63 9.87 -5.61
CA CYS A 108 4.12 8.65 -5.02
C CYS A 108 3.43 9.02 -3.70
N LEU A 109 2.10 8.94 -3.67
CA LEU A 109 1.31 9.15 -2.47
C LEU A 109 1.17 7.81 -1.75
N PHE A 110 1.66 7.74 -0.52
CA PHE A 110 1.60 6.53 0.27
C PHE A 110 0.15 6.09 0.51
N LEU A 111 -0.16 4.82 0.25
CA LEU A 111 -1.49 4.25 0.51
C LEU A 111 -1.43 3.28 1.69
N ASP A 112 -0.61 2.24 1.60
CA ASP A 112 -0.56 1.20 2.62
C ASP A 112 0.82 0.54 2.75
N PHE A 113 0.98 -0.22 3.81
CA PHE A 113 2.10 -1.12 4.01
C PHE A 113 1.74 -2.34 4.87
N ARG A 114 2.56 -3.37 4.73
CA ARG A 114 2.52 -4.58 5.56
C ARG A 114 3.93 -4.91 6.03
N PHE A 115 4.05 -5.35 7.28
CA PHE A 115 5.33 -5.86 7.78
C PHE A 115 5.55 -7.28 7.24
N TYR A 116 6.69 -7.51 6.61
CA TYR A 116 7.12 -8.85 6.26
C TYR A 116 7.98 -9.43 7.37
N LEU A 117 7.56 -10.60 7.87
CA LEU A 117 8.29 -11.35 8.90
C LEU A 117 8.69 -12.72 8.34
N PRO A 118 9.98 -13.10 8.40
CA PRO A 118 10.41 -14.42 7.97
C PRO A 118 9.69 -15.54 8.73
N LEU A 119 9.41 -16.66 8.05
CA LEU A 119 8.72 -17.80 8.65
C LEU A 119 9.40 -18.30 9.93
N LYS A 120 10.75 -18.32 9.95
CA LYS A 120 11.54 -18.68 11.15
C LYS A 120 11.27 -17.78 12.36
N THR A 121 10.98 -16.50 12.14
CA THR A 121 10.68 -15.51 13.17
C THR A 121 9.32 -15.81 13.80
N ILE A 122 8.34 -16.10 12.95
CA ILE A 122 6.98 -16.50 13.35
C ILE A 122 7.01 -17.82 14.12
N GLN A 123 7.66 -18.85 13.56
CA GLN A 123 7.80 -20.17 14.20
C GLN A 123 8.55 -20.10 15.53
N GLY A 124 9.57 -19.23 15.61
CA GLY A 124 10.32 -18.97 16.84
C GLY A 124 9.56 -18.13 17.88
N LYS A 125 8.32 -17.71 17.59
CA LYS A 125 7.45 -16.92 18.49
C LYS A 125 8.17 -15.73 19.12
N LYS A 126 8.98 -15.01 18.34
CA LYS A 126 9.77 -13.88 18.86
C LYS A 126 8.85 -12.76 19.35
N GLU A 127 9.30 -12.01 20.37
CA GLU A 127 8.61 -10.82 20.85
C GLU A 127 8.35 -9.82 19.71
N THR A 128 9.27 -9.70 18.74
CA THR A 128 9.14 -8.80 17.59
C THR A 128 8.10 -9.26 16.55
N ALA A 129 7.62 -10.49 16.63
CA ALA A 129 6.54 -11.04 15.80
C ALA A 129 5.19 -11.11 16.53
N THR A 130 5.11 -10.53 17.74
CA THR A 130 3.97 -10.68 18.63
C THR A 130 3.26 -9.34 18.84
N ILE A 131 1.94 -9.32 18.73
CA ILE A 131 1.08 -8.19 19.05
C ILE A 131 0.12 -8.64 20.14
N ARG A 132 0.12 -7.96 21.29
CA ARG A 132 -0.76 -8.26 22.44
C ARG A 132 -0.72 -9.74 22.90
N GLY A 133 0.46 -10.38 22.80
CA GLY A 133 0.66 -11.77 23.18
C GLY A 133 0.36 -12.79 22.08
N GLU A 134 -0.19 -12.36 20.94
CA GLU A 134 -0.46 -13.24 19.80
C GLU A 134 0.59 -13.07 18.70
N VAL A 135 1.09 -14.18 18.19
CA VAL A 135 2.04 -14.19 17.08
C VAL A 135 1.28 -13.93 15.78
N VAL A 136 1.76 -12.99 14.97
CA VAL A 136 1.10 -12.67 13.71
C VAL A 136 1.22 -13.84 12.71
N PRO A 137 0.21 -14.05 11.84
CA PRO A 137 0.27 -15.10 10.84
C PRO A 137 1.39 -14.82 9.82
N PHE A 138 2.03 -15.89 9.34
CA PHE A 138 2.99 -15.77 8.26
C PHE A 138 2.30 -15.43 6.94
N GLN A 139 2.86 -14.48 6.20
CA GLN A 139 2.48 -14.20 4.82
C GLN A 139 3.74 -13.90 4.01
N THR A 140 3.75 -14.34 2.74
CA THR A 140 4.82 -13.97 1.81
C THR A 140 4.63 -12.52 1.36
N LYS A 141 5.72 -11.86 0.94
CA LYS A 141 5.65 -10.51 0.36
C LYS A 141 4.69 -10.44 -0.82
N MET A 142 4.69 -11.47 -1.66
CA MET A 142 3.81 -11.55 -2.83
C MET A 142 2.33 -11.68 -2.43
N ALA A 143 2.01 -12.45 -1.40
CA ALA A 143 0.64 -12.53 -0.88
C ALA A 143 0.18 -11.18 -0.29
N GLN A 144 1.04 -10.52 0.49
CA GLN A 144 0.77 -9.18 1.03
C GLN A 144 0.53 -8.15 -0.08
N ALA A 145 1.38 -8.16 -1.11
CA ALA A 145 1.26 -7.32 -2.29
C ALA A 145 -0.07 -7.55 -3.04
N ALA A 146 -0.40 -8.81 -3.33
CA ALA A 146 -1.62 -9.17 -4.03
C ALA A 146 -2.87 -8.70 -3.26
N GLN A 147 -2.89 -8.90 -1.94
CA GLN A 147 -3.99 -8.43 -1.10
C GLN A 147 -4.14 -6.91 -1.16
N MET A 148 -3.04 -6.16 -0.98
CA MET A 148 -3.08 -4.69 -1.06
C MET A 148 -3.56 -4.21 -2.44
N LEU A 149 -3.19 -4.88 -3.53
CA LEU A 149 -3.65 -4.52 -4.88
C LEU A 149 -5.14 -4.80 -5.11
N ILE A 150 -5.72 -5.81 -4.46
CA ILE A 150 -7.16 -6.12 -4.53
C ILE A 150 -7.98 -5.10 -3.75
N GLU A 151 -7.47 -4.61 -2.62
CA GLU A 151 -8.16 -3.63 -1.75
C GLU A 151 -8.25 -2.22 -2.38
N ILE A 152 -7.33 -1.86 -3.29
CA ILE A 152 -7.27 -0.51 -3.88
C ILE A 152 -8.46 -0.18 -4.82
N PRO A 153 -8.84 -1.04 -5.79
CA PRO A 153 -9.99 -0.81 -6.66
C PRO A 153 -11.33 -0.73 -5.92
N GLU A 154 -11.47 -1.38 -4.77
CA GLU A 154 -12.67 -1.28 -3.93
C GLU A 154 -12.88 0.15 -3.41
N HIS A 155 -11.77 0.87 -3.17
CA HIS A 155 -11.79 2.23 -2.62
C HIS A 155 -11.75 3.33 -3.68
N PHE A 156 -11.05 3.10 -4.79
CA PHE A 156 -11.01 4.00 -5.94
C PHE A 156 -11.77 3.36 -7.11
N PRO A 157 -13.12 3.39 -7.08
CA PRO A 157 -13.90 2.86 -8.18
C PRO A 157 -13.48 3.62 -9.46
N PRO A 158 -13.22 2.90 -10.55
CA PRO A 158 -12.81 3.53 -11.79
C PRO A 158 -13.87 4.50 -12.27
N SER A 159 -13.45 5.57 -12.94
CA SER A 159 -14.38 6.52 -13.56
C SER A 159 -15.46 5.82 -14.40
N PRO A 160 -16.68 6.40 -14.54
CA PRO A 160 -17.83 5.78 -15.21
C PRO A 160 -17.57 5.27 -16.63
N TYR A 161 -16.52 5.77 -17.28
CA TYR A 161 -16.09 5.35 -18.61
C TYR A 161 -15.67 3.87 -18.68
N TRP A 162 -15.20 3.28 -17.58
CA TRP A 162 -14.86 1.84 -17.53
C TRP A 162 -16.10 0.94 -17.49
N GLN A 163 -17.21 1.39 -16.91
CA GLN A 163 -18.47 0.63 -16.92
C GLN A 163 -19.03 0.51 -18.35
N LEU A 164 -18.91 1.58 -19.15
CA LEU A 164 -19.27 1.57 -20.57
C LEU A 164 -18.34 0.70 -21.41
N LEU A 165 -17.04 0.65 -21.09
CA LEU A 165 -16.08 -0.20 -21.80
C LEU A 165 -16.28 -1.69 -21.48
N ILE A 166 -16.57 -2.04 -20.23
CA ILE A 166 -16.89 -3.41 -19.80
C ILE A 166 -18.25 -3.83 -20.37
N ALA A 167 -19.26 -2.95 -20.36
CA ALA A 167 -20.54 -3.21 -21.02
C ALA A 167 -20.36 -3.38 -22.53
N GLY A 168 -19.53 -2.54 -23.18
CA GLY A 168 -19.19 -2.66 -24.60
C GLY A 168 -18.45 -3.95 -24.94
N LEU A 169 -17.46 -4.35 -24.13
CA LEU A 169 -16.73 -5.61 -24.29
C LEU A 169 -17.62 -6.83 -24.03
N ALA A 170 -18.53 -6.76 -23.06
CA ALA A 170 -19.52 -7.81 -22.81
C ALA A 170 -20.53 -7.93 -23.97
N ILE A 171 -21.00 -6.81 -24.52
CA ILE A 171 -21.86 -6.78 -25.72
C ILE A 171 -21.12 -7.33 -26.94
N MET A 172 -19.84 -6.99 -27.14
CA MET A 172 -19.04 -7.53 -28.25
C MET A 172 -18.73 -9.03 -28.07
N ALA A 173 -18.49 -9.50 -26.84
CA ALA A 173 -18.31 -10.92 -26.55
C ALA A 173 -19.60 -11.73 -26.78
N TYR A 174 -20.75 -11.20 -26.38
CA TYR A 174 -22.06 -11.81 -26.67
C TYR A 174 -22.42 -11.73 -28.16
N GLY A 175 -22.10 -10.62 -28.83
CA GLY A 175 -22.31 -10.45 -30.27
C GLY A 175 -21.47 -11.41 -31.12
N SER A 176 -20.22 -11.68 -30.70
CA SER A 176 -19.34 -12.67 -31.33
C SER A 176 -19.81 -14.12 -31.09
N LEU A 177 -20.39 -14.40 -29.92
CA LEU A 177 -20.98 -15.70 -29.61
C LEU A 177 -22.24 -15.96 -30.44
N LEU A 178 -23.07 -14.92 -30.65
CA LEU A 178 -24.27 -15.00 -31.49
C LEU A 178 -23.94 -15.14 -32.99
N THR A 179 -22.92 -14.44 -33.50
CA THR A 179 -22.48 -14.59 -34.91
C THR A 179 -21.84 -15.96 -35.19
N LYS A 180 -21.18 -16.58 -34.21
CA LYS A 180 -20.70 -17.96 -34.32
C LYS A 180 -21.84 -19.00 -34.30
N LEU A 181 -22.98 -18.69 -33.69
CA LEU A 181 -24.14 -19.57 -33.64
C LEU A 181 -25.09 -19.40 -34.85
N SER A 182 -25.08 -18.25 -35.54
CA SER A 182 -26.04 -17.96 -36.62
C SER A 182 -25.48 -18.01 -38.06
N GLY A 183 -24.21 -18.33 -38.27
CA GLY A 183 -23.68 -18.70 -39.59
C GLY A 183 -23.92 -17.70 -40.74
N THR A 184 -24.07 -16.40 -40.45
CA THR A 184 -24.21 -15.36 -41.47
C THR A 184 -23.55 -14.07 -41.00
N GLY A 185 -22.61 -13.57 -41.82
CA GLY A 185 -21.80 -12.40 -41.50
C GLY A 185 -22.60 -11.09 -41.58
N LEU A 186 -22.29 -10.17 -40.68
CA LEU A 186 -22.71 -8.77 -40.75
C LEU A 186 -21.55 -7.88 -40.30
N ILE A 187 -21.13 -7.01 -41.20
CA ILE A 187 -20.11 -5.97 -41.03
C ILE A 187 -20.75 -4.82 -40.27
N PHE A 188 -20.11 -4.32 -39.19
CA PHE A 188 -20.44 -3.02 -38.61
C PHE A 188 -19.21 -2.11 -38.63
N SER A 189 -19.35 -1.02 -39.39
CA SER A 189 -18.49 0.17 -39.34
C SER A 189 -19.02 1.09 -38.24
N LEU A 190 -18.15 1.62 -37.39
CA LEU A 190 -18.49 2.67 -36.42
C LEU A 190 -17.70 3.93 -36.79
N GLY A 191 -18.45 4.97 -37.17
CA GLY A 191 -18.02 6.37 -37.10
C GLY A 191 -18.36 6.97 -35.74
#